data_AF-Z9JIL4-F1
#
_entry.id   AF-Z9JIL4-F1
#
_cell.length_a   1.000
_cell.length_b   1.000
_cell.length_c   1.000
_cell.angle_alpha   90.00
_cell.angle_beta   90.00
_cell.angle_gamma   90.00
#
_symmetry.space_group_name_H-M   'P 1'
#
loop_
_entity.id
_entity.type
_entity.pdbx_description
1 polymer ?
#
loop_
_entity_poly.entity_id
_entity_poly.type
_entity_poly.pdbx_seq_one_letter_code
_entity_poly.pdbx_strand_id
1 'polypeptide(L)'
;MSAIFLAVALAAGPAKSPPVGITESQAEESAMMLANCAGVWDWMANLEKIAGKSSNAEQFHNKANEAETAAMWVLASQHYVATGNTVSNTHWKSLTDPKREAGLIHMNALAEPGKEQASVAAIKACQGMLKHQENILQLMRRNKAKE
;
A
#
# COMPACT_ATOMS: atom_id res chain seq x y z
N MET A 1 21.00 11.11 -58.34
CA MET A 1 20.10 11.73 -57.34
C MET A 1 19.99 10.75 -56.18
N SER A 2 20.70 11.00 -55.08
CA SER A 2 20.65 10.14 -53.88
C SER A 2 19.64 10.71 -52.90
N ALA A 3 18.58 9.94 -52.61
CA ALA A 3 17.66 10.24 -51.52
C ALA A 3 18.10 9.46 -50.28
N ILE A 4 18.70 10.16 -49.32
CA ILE A 4 19.00 9.64 -47.99
C ILE A 4 17.70 9.75 -47.17
N PHE A 5 17.03 8.63 -46.95
CA PHE A 5 15.94 8.55 -45.98
C PHE A 5 16.55 8.49 -44.57
N LEU A 6 16.46 9.59 -43.83
CA LEU A 6 16.70 9.61 -42.39
C LEU A 6 15.60 8.80 -41.71
N ALA A 7 15.91 7.56 -41.34
CA ALA A 7 15.13 6.81 -40.37
C ALA A 7 15.37 7.43 -38.98
N VAL A 8 14.44 8.28 -38.53
CA VAL A 8 14.38 8.71 -37.13
C VAL A 8 13.96 7.48 -36.32
N ALA A 9 14.93 6.77 -35.78
CA ALA A 9 14.71 5.77 -34.75
C ALA A 9 14.17 6.51 -33.51
N LEU A 10 12.85 6.46 -33.33
CA LEU A 10 12.23 6.69 -32.03
C LEU A 10 12.78 5.63 -31.07
N ALA A 11 13.85 5.99 -30.36
CA ALA A 11 14.30 5.29 -29.16
C ALA A 11 13.25 5.49 -28.06
N ALA A 12 12.05 4.94 -28.27
CA ALA A 12 11.17 4.61 -27.18
C ALA A 12 11.83 3.43 -26.46
N GLY A 13 12.66 3.73 -25.47
CA GLY A 13 13.12 2.73 -24.51
C GLY A 13 11.90 1.95 -23.99
N PRO A 14 12.07 0.67 -23.63
CA PRO A 14 10.95 -0.14 -23.16
C PRO A 14 10.27 0.62 -22.03
N ALA A 15 9.00 0.99 -22.23
CA ALA A 15 8.16 1.52 -21.17
C ALA A 15 8.26 0.51 -20.02
N LYS A 16 8.90 0.91 -18.92
CA LYS A 16 9.06 0.04 -17.76
C LYS A 16 7.65 -0.21 -17.24
N SER A 17 7.09 -1.38 -17.55
CA SER A 17 5.77 -1.77 -17.07
C SER A 17 5.77 -1.62 -15.54
N PRO A 18 4.75 -0.97 -14.94
CA PRO A 18 4.69 -0.90 -13.50
C PRO A 18 4.77 -2.30 -12.91
N PRO A 19 5.59 -2.52 -11.87
CA PRO A 19 5.73 -3.85 -11.28
C PRO A 19 4.40 -4.39 -10.72
N VAL A 20 3.38 -3.52 -10.63
CA VAL A 20 2.01 -3.82 -10.21
C VAL A 20 0.97 -3.75 -11.35
N GLY A 21 1.34 -3.36 -12.58
CA GLY A 21 0.46 -3.40 -13.76
C GLY A 21 -0.77 -2.47 -13.72
N ILE A 22 -0.76 -1.42 -12.90
CA ILE A 22 -1.87 -0.48 -12.68
C ILE A 22 -1.49 0.95 -13.09
N THR A 23 -2.49 1.81 -13.32
CA THR A 23 -2.25 3.24 -13.60
C THR A 23 -1.72 3.97 -12.35
N GLU A 24 -1.18 5.17 -12.54
CA GLU A 24 -0.71 6.02 -11.44
C GLU A 24 -1.81 6.30 -10.40
N SER A 25 -3.00 6.71 -10.87
CA SER A 25 -4.14 6.98 -10.00
C SER A 25 -4.59 5.74 -9.21
N GLN A 26 -4.57 4.56 -9.84
CA GLN A 26 -4.90 3.30 -9.19
C GLN A 26 -3.84 2.89 -8.15
N ALA A 27 -2.56 3.16 -8.44
CA ALA A 27 -1.47 2.92 -7.50
C ALA A 27 -1.59 3.80 -6.27
N GLU A 28 -1.86 5.09 -6.45
CA GLU A 28 -2.07 6.02 -5.36
C GLU A 28 -3.30 5.64 -4.52
N GLU A 29 -4.43 5.37 -5.16
CA GLU A 29 -5.66 4.95 -4.47
C GLU A 29 -5.43 3.65 -3.67
N SER A 30 -4.80 2.65 -4.27
CA SER A 30 -4.46 1.39 -3.60
C SER A 30 -3.53 1.63 -2.40
N ALA A 31 -2.48 2.45 -2.57
CA ALA A 31 -1.57 2.79 -1.49
C ALA A 31 -2.30 3.50 -0.34
N MET A 32 -3.18 4.46 -0.64
CA MET A 32 -3.96 5.16 0.37
C MET A 32 -4.92 4.22 1.10
N MET A 33 -5.54 3.27 0.39
CA MET A 33 -6.41 2.26 1.00
C MET A 33 -5.63 1.30 1.90
N LEU A 34 -4.47 0.82 1.46
CA LEU A 34 -3.57 -0.01 2.27
C LEU A 34 -3.09 0.72 3.53
N ALA A 35 -2.70 1.98 3.40
CA ALA A 35 -2.29 2.81 4.53
C ALA A 35 -3.47 3.03 5.52
N ASN A 36 -4.67 3.30 5.03
CA ASN A 36 -5.87 3.37 5.87
C ASN A 36 -6.13 2.03 6.59
N CYS A 37 -5.99 0.91 5.90
CA CYS A 37 -6.14 -0.42 6.49
C CYS A 37 -5.08 -0.73 7.55
N ALA A 38 -3.89 -0.15 7.48
CA ALA A 38 -2.92 -0.24 8.57
C ALA A 38 -3.52 0.31 9.89
N GLY A 39 -4.23 1.44 9.83
CA GLY A 39 -4.94 2.00 10.98
C GLY A 39 -6.06 1.11 11.52
N VAL A 40 -6.81 0.45 10.62
CA VAL A 40 -7.84 -0.53 11.01
C VAL A 40 -7.23 -1.71 11.75
N TRP A 41 -6.07 -2.21 11.29
CA TRP A 41 -5.35 -3.28 11.95
C TRP A 41 -4.76 -2.85 13.30
N ASP A 42 -4.25 -1.62 13.42
CA ASP A 42 -3.84 -1.09 14.73
C ASP A 42 -5.02 -1.00 15.71
N TRP A 43 -6.20 -0.62 15.22
CA TRP A 43 -7.40 -0.62 16.05
C TRP A 43 -7.73 -2.02 16.57
N MET A 44 -7.68 -3.04 15.71
CA MET A 44 -7.85 -4.44 16.12
C MET A 44 -6.77 -4.89 17.10
N ALA A 45 -5.52 -4.48 16.90
CA ALA A 45 -4.43 -4.77 17.82
C ALA A 45 -4.71 -4.18 19.22
N ASN A 46 -5.22 -2.95 19.27
CA ASN A 46 -5.59 -2.30 20.52
C ASN A 46 -6.73 -3.02 21.24
N LEU A 47 -7.76 -3.48 20.51
CA LEU A 47 -8.85 -4.26 21.11
C LEU A 47 -8.37 -5.59 21.70
N GLU A 48 -7.54 -6.32 20.97
CA GLU A 48 -6.97 -7.58 21.45
C GLU A 48 -6.06 -7.37 22.66
N LYS A 49 -5.31 -6.26 22.69
CA LYS A 49 -4.50 -5.85 23.85
C LYS A 49 -5.37 -5.56 25.07
N ILE A 50 -6.46 -4.81 24.91
CA ILE A 50 -7.43 -4.53 25.99
C ILE A 50 -8.06 -5.83 26.49
N ALA A 51 -8.34 -6.77 25.59
CA ALA A 51 -8.87 -8.09 25.93
C ALA A 51 -7.83 -9.05 26.55
N GLY A 52 -6.58 -8.61 26.77
CA GLY A 52 -5.51 -9.44 27.36
C GLY A 52 -4.90 -10.48 26.41
N LYS A 53 -5.20 -10.40 25.10
CA LYS A 53 -4.75 -11.37 24.08
C LYS A 53 -3.50 -10.84 23.36
N SER A 54 -2.38 -10.82 24.06
CA SER A 54 -1.11 -10.23 23.58
C SER A 54 -0.64 -10.78 22.23
N SER A 55 -0.72 -12.10 22.02
CA SER A 55 -0.32 -12.72 20.75
C SER A 55 -1.14 -12.25 19.55
N ASN A 56 -2.46 -12.06 19.73
CA ASN A 56 -3.32 -11.54 18.67
C ASN A 56 -3.05 -10.05 18.41
N ALA A 57 -2.82 -9.29 19.48
CA ALA A 57 -2.45 -7.88 19.37
C ALA A 57 -1.18 -7.69 18.53
N GLU A 58 -0.16 -8.51 18.78
CA GLU A 58 1.08 -8.52 18.01
C GLU A 58 0.85 -8.91 16.54
N GLN A 59 0.03 -9.94 16.28
CA GLN A 59 -0.32 -10.33 14.91
C GLN A 59 -0.99 -9.20 14.13
N PHE A 60 -1.95 -8.49 14.73
CA PHE A 60 -2.60 -7.35 14.09
C PHE A 60 -1.66 -6.16 13.91
N HIS A 61 -0.79 -5.88 14.87
CA HIS A 61 0.22 -4.83 14.73
C HIS A 61 1.20 -5.13 13.58
N ASN A 62 1.66 -6.38 13.46
CA ASN A 62 2.50 -6.80 12.35
C ASN A 62 1.77 -6.66 11.01
N LYS A 63 0.49 -7.04 10.95
CA LYS A 63 -0.37 -6.85 9.77
C LYS A 63 -0.53 -5.36 9.41
N ALA A 64 -0.62 -4.47 10.40
CA ALA A 64 -0.64 -3.02 10.19
C ALA A 64 0.66 -2.53 9.54
N ASN A 65 1.80 -2.94 10.10
CA ASN A 65 3.12 -2.57 9.58
C ASN A 65 3.34 -3.08 8.15
N GLU A 66 2.88 -4.30 7.86
CA GLU A 66 2.89 -4.88 6.52
C GLU A 66 2.03 -4.10 5.52
N ALA A 67 0.84 -3.63 5.93
CA ALA A 67 -0.04 -2.84 5.08
C ALA A 67 0.57 -1.47 4.74
N GLU A 68 1.14 -0.77 5.71
CA GLU A 68 1.84 0.50 5.48
C GLU A 68 3.09 0.30 4.61
N THR A 69 3.83 -0.78 4.84
CA THR A 69 4.99 -1.15 4.02
C THR A 69 4.60 -1.41 2.57
N ALA A 70 3.50 -2.13 2.35
CA ALA A 70 2.95 -2.37 1.02
C ALA A 70 2.52 -1.05 0.34
N ALA A 71 1.86 -0.15 1.07
CA ALA A 71 1.48 1.17 0.58
C ALA A 71 2.69 1.99 0.11
N MET A 72 3.72 2.11 0.95
CA MET A 72 4.95 2.83 0.60
C MET A 72 5.66 2.22 -0.60
N TRP A 73 5.66 0.89 -0.73
CA TRP A 73 6.26 0.22 -1.88
C TRP A 73 5.50 0.45 -3.17
N VAL A 74 4.16 0.49 -3.14
CA VAL A 74 3.35 0.82 -4.32
C VAL A 74 3.69 2.24 -4.81
N LEU A 75 3.78 3.21 -3.89
CA LEU A 75 4.17 4.59 -4.23
C LEU A 75 5.59 4.67 -4.80
N ALA A 76 6.56 4.01 -4.16
CA ALA A 76 7.94 3.97 -4.65
C ALA A 76 8.06 3.30 -6.03
N SER A 77 7.32 2.21 -6.24
CA SER A 77 7.26 1.50 -7.52
C SER A 77 6.68 2.37 -8.62
N GLN A 78 5.60 3.08 -8.32
CA GLN A 78 4.97 3.98 -9.28
C GLN A 78 5.87 5.17 -9.62
N HIS A 79 6.55 5.74 -8.63
CA HIS A 79 7.53 6.81 -8.86
C HIS A 79 8.67 6.36 -9.78
N TYR A 80 9.19 5.15 -9.57
CA TYR A 80 10.23 4.60 -10.44
C TYR A 80 9.75 4.42 -11.88
N VAL A 81 8.50 4.01 -12.07
CA VAL A 81 7.89 3.86 -13.40
C VAL A 81 7.73 5.20 -14.09
N ALA A 82 7.28 6.21 -13.36
CA ALA A 82 7.05 7.54 -13.90
C ALA A 82 8.36 8.30 -14.21
N THR A 83 9.39 8.14 -13.37
CA THR A 83 10.59 8.99 -13.41
C THR A 83 11.87 8.27 -13.80
N GLY A 84 11.88 6.93 -13.72
CA GLY A 84 13.09 6.12 -13.86
C GLY A 84 14.01 6.12 -12.62
N ASN A 85 13.68 6.89 -11.58
CA ASN A 85 14.52 7.05 -10.38
C ASN A 85 14.01 6.21 -9.21
N THR A 86 14.93 5.70 -8.39
CA THR A 86 14.59 5.01 -7.16
C THR A 86 14.60 5.99 -5.98
N VAL A 87 13.63 5.82 -5.09
CA VAL A 87 13.56 6.51 -3.80
C VAL A 87 13.29 5.48 -2.72
N SER A 88 13.85 5.70 -1.53
CA SER A 88 13.56 4.82 -0.38
C SER A 88 12.07 4.78 -0.10
N ASN A 89 11.53 3.62 0.28
CA ASN A 89 10.14 3.50 0.74
C ASN A 89 9.81 4.52 1.85
N THR A 90 10.75 4.79 2.75
CA THR A 90 10.58 5.75 3.85
C THR A 90 10.32 7.18 3.40
N HIS A 91 10.65 7.53 2.15
CA HIS A 91 10.32 8.82 1.55
C HIS A 91 8.80 9.08 1.55
N TRP A 92 8.02 8.01 1.41
CA TRP A 92 6.56 8.07 1.29
C TRP A 92 5.83 8.05 2.63
N LYS A 93 6.56 7.97 3.74
CA LYS A 93 5.99 7.86 5.09
C LYS A 93 5.13 9.06 5.45
N SER A 94 5.49 10.26 4.99
CA SER A 94 4.70 11.48 5.17
C SER A 94 3.31 11.44 4.50
N LEU A 95 3.11 10.56 3.52
CA LEU A 95 1.81 10.32 2.90
C LEU A 95 1.05 9.16 3.56
N THR A 96 1.75 8.10 3.95
CA THR A 96 1.12 6.90 4.51
C THR A 96 0.76 7.05 5.99
N ASP A 97 1.58 7.75 6.79
CA ASP A 97 1.33 7.93 8.23
C ASP A 97 0.02 8.63 8.53
N PRO A 98 -0.31 9.78 7.90
CA PRO A 98 -1.59 10.43 8.14
C PRO A 98 -2.79 9.55 7.76
N LYS A 99 -2.65 8.67 6.76
CA LYS A 99 -3.71 7.72 6.37
C LYS A 99 -3.86 6.58 7.35
N ARG A 100 -2.75 6.04 7.86
CA ARG A 100 -2.74 5.06 8.96
C ARG A 100 -3.42 5.62 10.19
N GLU A 101 -3.06 6.85 10.58
CA GLU A 101 -3.69 7.53 11.70
C GLU A 101 -5.19 7.80 11.46
N ALA A 102 -5.56 8.28 10.27
CA ALA A 102 -6.96 8.51 9.91
C ALA A 102 -7.80 7.22 9.99
N GLY A 103 -7.28 6.08 9.54
CA GLY A 103 -7.97 4.80 9.63
C GLY A 103 -8.22 4.38 11.09
N LEU A 104 -7.24 4.57 11.96
CA LEU A 104 -7.39 4.31 13.40
C LEU A 104 -8.42 5.24 14.04
N ILE A 105 -8.33 6.55 13.78
CA ILE A 105 -9.29 7.56 14.27
C ILE A 105 -10.71 7.22 13.80
N HIS A 106 -10.86 6.86 12.53
CA HIS A 106 -12.15 6.47 11.97
C HIS A 106 -12.74 5.27 12.71
N MET A 107 -11.96 4.22 12.96
CA MET A 107 -12.42 3.06 13.72
C MET A 107 -12.80 3.41 15.16
N ASN A 108 -12.06 4.31 15.82
CA ASN A 108 -12.45 4.81 17.14
C ASN A 108 -13.81 5.54 17.10
N ALA A 109 -14.07 6.34 16.07
CA ALA A 109 -15.35 7.01 15.88
C ALA A 109 -16.51 6.04 15.53
N LEU A 110 -16.19 4.87 14.99
CA LEU A 110 -17.16 3.78 14.71
C LEU A 110 -17.35 2.82 15.89
N ALA A 111 -16.54 2.93 16.94
CA ALA A 111 -16.69 2.16 18.18
C ALA A 111 -17.77 2.72 19.11
N GLU A 112 -18.38 3.86 18.76
CA GLU A 112 -19.52 4.43 19.49
C GLU A 112 -20.76 3.52 19.38
N PRO A 113 -21.63 3.50 20.42
CA PRO A 113 -22.85 2.69 20.41
C PRO A 113 -23.71 2.92 19.17
N GLY A 114 -24.18 1.84 18.54
CA GLY A 114 -25.07 1.90 17.36
C GLY A 114 -24.34 1.97 16.00
N LYS A 115 -23.00 1.89 15.98
CA LYS A 115 -22.18 1.90 14.76
C LYS A 115 -21.48 0.56 14.48
N GLU A 116 -21.90 -0.52 15.12
CA GLU A 116 -21.26 -1.83 15.05
C GLU A 116 -21.22 -2.36 13.60
N GLN A 117 -22.30 -2.17 12.83
CA GLN A 117 -22.34 -2.57 11.42
C GLN A 117 -21.32 -1.80 10.56
N ALA A 118 -21.10 -0.52 10.86
CA ALA A 118 -20.12 0.30 10.14
C ALA A 118 -18.69 -0.15 10.48
N SER A 119 -18.40 -0.45 11.75
CA SER A 119 -17.11 -1.05 12.16
C SER A 119 -16.85 -2.38 11.42
N VAL A 120 -17.86 -3.26 11.35
CA VAL A 120 -17.75 -4.53 10.62
C VAL A 120 -17.52 -4.30 9.13
N ALA A 121 -18.20 -3.31 8.52
CA ALA A 121 -18.02 -2.98 7.12
C ALA A 121 -16.60 -2.49 6.81
N ALA A 122 -16.05 -1.61 7.66
CA ALA A 122 -14.67 -1.11 7.53
C ALA A 122 -13.64 -2.25 7.63
N ILE A 123 -13.81 -3.15 8.61
CA ILE A 123 -12.94 -4.34 8.76
C ILE A 123 -13.05 -5.22 7.52
N LYS A 124 -14.26 -5.51 7.02
CA LYS A 124 -14.47 -6.33 5.81
C LYS A 124 -13.84 -5.73 4.57
N ALA A 125 -13.90 -4.41 4.40
CA ALA A 125 -13.21 -3.73 3.31
C ALA A 125 -11.70 -3.99 3.35
N CYS A 126 -11.08 -3.87 4.53
CA CYS A 126 -9.67 -4.16 4.72
C CYS A 126 -9.32 -5.66 4.60
N GLN A 127 -10.23 -6.55 5.01
CA GLN A 127 -10.08 -7.99 4.75
C GLN A 127 -10.04 -8.29 3.25
N GLY A 128 -10.86 -7.59 2.45
CA GLY A 128 -10.83 -7.69 0.99
C GLY A 128 -9.49 -7.30 0.36
N MET A 129 -8.70 -6.48 1.04
CA MET A 129 -7.38 -6.02 0.60
C MET A 129 -6.22 -6.95 1.01
N LEU A 130 -6.45 -7.95 1.87
CA LEU A 130 -5.38 -8.81 2.38
C LEU A 130 -4.62 -9.55 1.28
N LYS A 131 -5.34 -10.13 0.31
CA LYS A 131 -4.70 -10.81 -0.82
C LYS A 131 -3.85 -9.84 -1.65
N HIS A 132 -4.29 -8.59 -1.79
CA HIS A 132 -3.54 -7.57 -2.51
C HIS A 132 -2.26 -7.18 -1.74
N GLN A 133 -2.38 -6.94 -0.43
CA GLN A 133 -1.25 -6.71 0.48
C GLN A 133 -0.23 -7.86 0.40
N GLU A 134 -0.67 -9.11 0.51
CA GLU A 134 0.20 -10.30 0.44
C GLU A 134 0.94 -10.40 -0.91
N ASN A 135 0.23 -10.16 -2.01
CA ASN A 135 0.83 -10.16 -3.34
C ASN A 135 1.92 -9.09 -3.48
N ILE A 136 1.67 -7.87 -2.97
CA ILE A 136 2.66 -6.79 -2.96
C ILE A 136 3.89 -7.21 -2.15
N LEU A 137 3.71 -7.72 -0.92
CA LEU A 137 4.83 -8.16 -0.08
C LEU A 137 5.65 -9.28 -0.75
N GLN A 138 5.00 -10.21 -1.46
CA GLN A 138 5.70 -11.22 -2.24
C GLN A 138 6.48 -10.63 -3.42
N LEU A 139 5.93 -9.64 -4.12
CA LEU A 139 6.64 -8.91 -5.18
C LEU A 139 7.86 -8.17 -4.61
N MET A 140 7.72 -7.51 -3.47
CA MET A 140 8.82 -6.86 -2.75
C MET A 140 9.96 -7.85 -2.45
N ARG A 141 9.63 -9.02 -1.89
CA ARG A 141 10.61 -10.07 -1.56
C ARG A 141 11.33 -10.58 -2.81
N ARG A 142 10.60 -10.78 -3.91
CA ARG A 142 11.19 -11.21 -5.20
C ARG A 142 12.10 -10.16 -5.82
N ASN A 143 11.78 -8.87 -5.66
CA ASN A 143 12.60 -7.79 -6.22
C ASN A 143 13.85 -7.54 -5.39
N LYS A 144 13.78 -7.61 -4.05
CA LYS A 144 14.96 -7.57 -3.18
C LYS A 144 15.95 -8.72 -3.41
N ALA A 145 15.50 -9.86 -3.91
CA ALA A 145 16.37 -10.99 -4.24
C ALA A 145 17.12 -10.82 -5.58
N LYS A 146 16.86 -9.75 -6.33
CA LYS A 146 17.48 -9.45 -7.63
C LYS A 146 18.44 -8.25 -7.60
N GLU A 147 18.52 -7.56 -6.46
CA GLU A 147 19.52 -6.52 -6.16
C GLU A 147 20.74 -7.14 -5.49
#